data_AF-A0AAN8E597-F1
#
_entry.id   AF-A0AAN8E597-F1
#
_cell.length_a   1.000
_cell.length_b   1.000
_cell.length_c   1.000
_cell.angle_alpha   90.00
_cell.angle_beta   90.00
_cell.angle_gamma   90.00
#
_symmetry.space_group_name_H-M   'P 1'
#
loop_
_entity.id
_entity.type
_entity.pdbx_description
1 polymer ?
#
loop_
_entity_poly.entity_id
_entity_poly.type
_entity_poly.pdbx_seq_one_letter_code
_entity_poly.pdbx_strand_id
1 'polypeptide(L)'
;MANSGTTSALTCLSTIAIITKVVEYGIEVTELEARKFRDNDVDGEAISYGLTETMVAYLFEGSFKKQAKFLQFARQLKEPESAEGARANYNADF
;
A
#
# COMPACT_ATOMS: atom_id res chain seq x y z
N MET A 1 -10.74 -21.02 10.67
CA MET A 1 -11.40 -19.70 10.53
C MET A 1 -10.97 -18.89 11.76
N ALA A 2 -10.30 -17.75 11.73
CA ALA A 2 -10.10 -16.74 10.69
C ALA A 2 -8.70 -16.12 10.84
N ASN A 3 -8.03 -15.83 9.72
CA ASN A 3 -6.84 -14.99 9.66
C ASN A 3 -7.32 -13.59 9.26
N SER A 4 -7.73 -12.77 10.23
CA SER A 4 -8.47 -11.51 9.97
C SER A 4 -7.93 -10.31 10.74
N GLY A 5 -6.63 -10.31 11.09
CA GLY A 5 -5.99 -9.21 11.82
C GLY A 5 -5.35 -8.12 10.97
N THR A 6 -5.03 -8.39 9.69
CA THR A 6 -4.11 -7.53 8.91
C THR A 6 -4.78 -6.69 7.82
N THR A 7 -5.91 -7.14 7.27
CA THR A 7 -6.68 -6.36 6.29
C THR A 7 -7.27 -5.09 6.89
N SER A 8 -7.57 -5.09 8.19
CA SER A 8 -8.35 -4.02 8.83
C SER A 8 -7.66 -2.67 8.94
N ALA A 9 -6.32 -2.59 8.99
CA ALA A 9 -5.63 -1.30 9.11
C ALA A 9 -5.45 -0.63 7.74
N LEU A 10 -5.17 -1.42 6.71
CA LEU A 10 -5.00 -0.96 5.34
C LEU A 10 -6.31 -0.45 4.75
N THR A 11 -7.42 -1.18 4.93
CA THR A 11 -8.74 -0.78 4.41
C THR A 11 -9.30 0.50 5.03
N CYS A 12 -8.74 0.97 6.15
CA CYS A 12 -9.16 2.24 6.79
C CYS A 12 -8.47 3.47 6.18
N LEU A 13 -7.51 3.31 5.28
CA LEU A 13 -6.79 4.43 4.69
C LEU A 13 -7.65 5.10 3.62
N SER A 14 -7.93 6.39 3.79
CA SER A 14 -8.61 7.19 2.77
C SER A 14 -7.70 7.45 1.55
N THR A 15 -8.30 7.85 0.43
CA THR A 15 -7.57 8.25 -0.78
C THR A 15 -6.49 9.31 -0.51
N ILE A 16 -6.78 10.28 0.37
CA ILE A 16 -5.80 11.31 0.73
C ILE A 16 -4.62 10.70 1.50
N ALA A 17 -4.90 9.79 2.44
CA ALA A 17 -3.84 9.10 3.18
C ALA A 17 -2.97 8.23 2.24
N ILE A 18 -3.56 7.59 1.23
CA ILE A 18 -2.82 6.87 0.20
C ILE A 18 -1.91 7.80 -0.59
N ILE A 19 -2.41 8.95 -1.07
CA ILE A 19 -1.59 9.93 -1.80
C ILE A 19 -0.41 10.39 -0.94
N THR A 20 -0.64 10.72 0.32
CA THR A 20 0.43 11.10 1.26
C THR A 20 1.49 9.99 1.39
N LYS A 21 1.06 8.74 1.60
CA LYS A 21 1.98 7.59 1.72
C LYS A 21 2.77 7.31 0.44
N VAL A 22 2.15 7.51 -0.74
CA VAL A 22 2.81 7.39 -2.04
C VAL A 22 3.93 8.43 -2.18
N VAL A 23 3.70 9.66 -1.72
CA VAL A 23 4.72 10.72 -1.70
C VAL A 23 5.82 10.42 -0.68
N GLU A 24 5.48 9.97 0.53
CA GLU A 24 6.44 9.52 1.55
C GLU A 24 7.32 8.37 1.06
N TYR A 25 6.77 7.51 0.19
CA TYR A 25 7.50 6.44 -0.49
C TYR A 25 8.44 6.93 -1.59
N GLY A 26 8.43 8.23 -1.91
CA GLY A 26 9.28 8.83 -2.95
C GLY A 26 8.73 8.66 -4.36
N ILE A 27 7.40 8.62 -4.50
CA ILE A 27 6.69 8.76 -5.79
C ILE A 27 6.09 10.16 -5.82
N GLU A 28 6.61 11.01 -6.70
CA GLU A 28 6.02 12.34 -6.93
C GLU A 28 4.62 12.20 -7.55
N VAL A 29 3.63 12.85 -6.95
CA VAL A 29 2.26 12.87 -7.43
C VAL A 29 1.92 14.31 -7.86
N THR A 30 1.61 14.49 -9.14
CA THR A 30 1.12 15.76 -9.68
C THR A 30 -0.35 15.97 -9.31
N GLU A 31 -0.86 17.19 -9.42
CA GLU A 31 -2.29 17.46 -9.15
C GLU A 31 -3.24 16.67 -10.06
N LEU A 32 -2.84 16.42 -11.31
CA LEU A 32 -3.63 15.61 -12.23
C LEU A 32 -3.69 14.14 -11.79
N GLU A 33 -2.56 13.57 -11.37
CA GLU A 33 -2.50 12.22 -10.81
C GLU A 33 -3.29 12.15 -9.49
N ALA A 34 -3.11 13.10 -8.58
CA ALA A 34 -3.84 13.18 -7.32
C ALA A 34 -5.36 13.28 -7.54
N ARG A 35 -5.80 14.01 -8.56
CA ARG A 35 -7.20 14.05 -8.99
C ARG A 35 -7.66 12.68 -9.47
N LYS A 36 -6.88 11.96 -10.28
CA LYS A 36 -7.25 10.60 -10.72
C LYS A 36 -7.39 9.63 -9.54
N PHE A 37 -6.54 9.74 -8.53
CA PHE A 37 -6.71 8.96 -7.29
C PHE A 37 -8.05 9.25 -6.62
N ARG A 38 -8.43 10.53 -6.48
CA ARG A 38 -9.72 10.95 -5.90
C ARG A 38 -10.92 10.53 -6.74
N ASP A 39 -10.87 10.77 -8.05
CA ASP A 39 -11.98 10.51 -8.97
C ASP A 39 -12.27 9.00 -9.14
N ASN A 40 -11.34 8.13 -8.74
CA ASN A 40 -11.46 6.67 -8.85
C ASN A 40 -11.40 5.96 -7.49
N ASP A 41 -11.60 6.68 -6.39
CA ASP A 41 -11.63 6.14 -5.02
C ASP A 41 -10.45 5.21 -4.72
N VAL A 42 -9.23 5.64 -5.09
CA VAL A 42 -8.00 4.87 -4.85
C VAL A 42 -7.59 4.99 -3.39
N ASP A 43 -8.31 4.26 -2.55
CA ASP A 43 -8.11 4.18 -1.12
C ASP A 43 -7.43 2.85 -0.72
N GLY A 44 -7.33 2.62 0.58
CA GLY A 44 -6.74 1.41 1.11
C GLY A 44 -7.53 0.15 0.71
N GLU A 45 -8.85 0.22 0.60
CA GLU A 45 -9.66 -0.92 0.18
C GLU A 45 -9.39 -1.29 -1.28
N ALA A 46 -9.35 -0.29 -2.17
CA ALA A 46 -8.99 -0.47 -3.58
C ALA A 46 -7.59 -1.10 -3.74
N ILE A 47 -6.61 -0.63 -2.96
CA ILE A 47 -5.28 -1.24 -2.93
C ILE A 47 -5.37 -2.69 -2.44
N SER A 48 -6.12 -2.97 -1.37
CA SER A 48 -6.30 -4.31 -0.80
C SER A 48 -6.77 -5.33 -1.85
N TYR A 49 -7.82 -4.99 -2.60
CA TYR A 49 -8.35 -5.83 -3.69
C TYR A 49 -7.36 -6.02 -4.84
N GLY A 50 -6.47 -5.05 -5.03
CA GLY A 50 -5.43 -5.10 -6.03
C GLY A 50 -5.83 -4.35 -7.29
N LEU A 51 -5.02 -3.37 -7.66
CA LEU A 51 -5.15 -2.62 -8.91
C LEU A 51 -4.40 -3.35 -10.02
N THR A 52 -5.03 -3.45 -11.18
CA THR A 52 -4.39 -4.00 -12.39
C THR A 52 -3.33 -3.04 -12.92
N GLU A 53 -2.39 -3.55 -13.73
CA GLU A 53 -1.36 -2.71 -14.36
C GLU A 53 -1.96 -1.58 -15.21
N THR A 54 -3.06 -1.84 -15.92
CA THR A 54 -3.78 -0.83 -16.72
C THR A 54 -4.37 0.26 -15.84
N MET A 55 -4.94 -0.09 -14.68
CA MET A 55 -5.47 0.89 -13.72
C MET A 55 -4.33 1.76 -13.17
N VAL A 56 -3.20 1.15 -12.80
CA VAL A 56 -2.02 1.90 -12.31
C VAL A 56 -1.42 2.78 -13.42
N ALA A 57 -1.40 2.31 -14.66
CA ALA A 57 -0.95 3.10 -15.82
C ALA A 57 -1.83 4.33 -16.07
N TYR A 58 -3.14 4.19 -15.91
CA TYR A 58 -4.08 5.31 -15.99
C TYR A 58 -3.80 6.39 -14.92
N LEU A 59 -3.51 5.96 -13.69
CA LEU A 59 -3.19 6.88 -12.58
C LEU A 59 -1.94 7.73 -12.85
N PHE A 60 -0.90 7.16 -13.46
CA PHE A 60 0.42 7.79 -13.62
C PHE A 60 0.78 8.18 -15.07
N GLU A 61 -0.22 8.35 -15.95
CA GLU A 61 -0.02 8.81 -17.34
C GLU A 61 1.04 8.04 -18.14
N GLY A 62 1.14 6.73 -17.92
CA GLY A 62 2.15 5.92 -18.62
C GLY A 62 3.58 6.04 -18.07
N SER A 63 3.81 6.74 -16.94
CA SER A 63 5.13 6.79 -16.30
C SER A 63 5.52 5.44 -15.71
N PHE A 64 6.29 4.65 -16.46
CA PHE A 64 6.72 3.30 -16.05
C PHE A 64 7.44 3.28 -14.69
N LYS A 65 8.26 4.31 -14.41
CA LYS A 65 8.97 4.43 -13.13
C LYS A 65 8.00 4.57 -11.96
N LYS A 66 6.97 5.42 -12.08
CA LYS A 66 5.96 5.60 -11.02
C LYS A 66 5.09 4.36 -10.88
N GLN A 67 4.68 3.74 -11.99
CA GLN A 67 3.91 2.51 -11.97
C GLN A 67 4.65 1.37 -11.25
N ALA A 68 5.92 1.12 -11.59
CA ALA A 68 6.73 0.08 -10.96
C ALA A 68 6.90 0.34 -9.45
N LYS A 69 7.22 1.58 -9.07
CA LYS A 69 7.32 1.97 -7.66
C LYS A 69 6.00 1.81 -6.91
N PHE A 70 4.88 2.20 -7.53
CA PHE A 70 3.57 2.08 -6.91
C PHE A 70 3.16 0.62 -6.69
N LEU A 71 3.46 -0.27 -7.64
CA LEU A 71 3.22 -1.70 -7.47
C LEU A 71 4.07 -2.28 -6.32
N GLN A 72 5.31 -1.83 -6.16
CA GLN A 72 6.15 -2.21 -5.02
C GLN A 72 5.59 -1.67 -3.69
N PHE A 73 5.20 -0.39 -3.67
CA PHE A 73 4.51 0.24 -2.54
C PHE A 73 3.26 -0.54 -2.12
N ALA A 74 2.39 -0.88 -3.07
CA ALA A 74 1.15 -1.60 -2.79
C ALA A 74 1.40 -3.01 -2.24
N ARG A 75 2.50 -3.67 -2.63
CA ARG A 75 2.91 -4.97 -2.05
C ARG A 75 3.39 -4.79 -0.61
N GLN A 76 4.27 -3.83 -0.36
CA GLN A 76 4.80 -3.55 0.98
C GLN A 76 3.73 -3.04 1.94
N LEU A 77 2.72 -2.33 1.45
CA LEU A 77 1.61 -1.87 2.28
C LEU A 77 0.70 -3.05 2.70
N LYS A 78 0.61 -4.11 1.88
CA LYS A 78 -0.14 -5.34 2.18
C LYS A 78 0.62 -6.32 3.05
N GLU A 79 1.95 -6.34 2.97
CA GLU A 79 2.78 -7.19 3.79
C GLU A 79 2.92 -6.55 5.18
N PRO A 80 2.40 -7.16 6.27
CA PRO A 80 2.75 -6.71 7.60
C PRO A 80 4.26 -6.85 7.75
N GLU A 81 4.92 -5.85 8.34
CA GLU A 81 6.34 -5.97 8.71
C GLU A 81 6.59 -7.37 9.27
N SER A 82 7.42 -8.14 8.58
CA SER A 82 7.74 -9.50 8.96
C SER A 82 8.35 -9.48 10.36
N ALA A 83 7.54 -9.81 11.36
CA ALA A 83 7.89 -10.64 12.51
C ALA A 83 9.37 -10.61 12.94
N GLU A 84 9.87 -9.47 13.43
CA GLU A 84 11.12 -9.42 14.20
C GLU A 84 10.79 -9.04 15.66
N GLY A 85 10.53 -10.08 16.46
CA GLY A 85 10.21 -9.96 17.88
C GLY A 85 9.73 -11.24 18.55
N ALA A 86 9.32 -12.26 17.80
CA ALA A 86 8.91 -13.56 18.34
C ALA A 86 10.06 -14.59 18.32
N ARG A 87 11.15 -14.30 19.03
CA ARG A 87 12.04 -15.34 19.58
C ARG A 87 12.18 -15.10 21.07
N ALA A 88 11.08 -15.33 21.78
CA ALA A 88 11.18 -15.89 23.11
C ALA A 88 11.92 -17.22 22.98
N ASN A 89 13.10 -17.32 23.57
CA ASN A 89 13.65 -18.62 23.93
C ASN A 89 13.85 -18.65 25.44
N TYR A 90 13.31 -19.72 25.99
CA TYR A 90 12.97 -19.95 27.37
C TYR A 90 14.20 -20.03 28.29
N ASN A 91 13.95 -19.76 29.56
CA ASN A 91 14.72 -20.18 30.73
C ASN A 91 15.49 -21.47 30.48
N ALA A 92 16.80 -21.43 30.74
CA ALA A 92 17.52 -22.57 31.25
C ALA A 92 18.01 -22.18 32.64
N ASP A 93 17.23 -22.56 33.65
CA ASP A 93 17.73 -22.79 35.00
C ASP A 93 18.86 -23.82 34.93
N PHE A 94 20.05 -23.45 35.42
CA PHE A 94 21.09 -24.35 35.93
C PHE A 94 21.77 -23.71 37.13
#